data_AF-A0A7C5THS6-F1
#
_entry.id   AF-A0A7C5THS6-F1
#
_cell.length_a   1.000
_cell.length_b   1.000
_cell.length_c   1.000
_cell.angle_alpha   90.00
_cell.angle_beta   90.00
_cell.angle_gamma   90.00
#
_symmetry.space_group_name_H-M   'P 1'
#
loop_
_entity.id
_entity.type
_entity.pdbx_description
1 polymer ?
#
loop_
_entity_poly.entity_id
_entity_poly.type
_entity_poly.pdbx_seq_one_letter_code
_entity_poly.pdbx_strand_id
1 'polypeptide(L)'
;MNRKGISNVVATIILIAVAIALAVAVAVWVFGLAGSASKTSTLQVQAVGLTGVSTNSSTLTLLVSNPSSSGIGINGFTLGSLS
;
A
#
# COMPACT_ATOMS: atom_id res chain seq x y z
N MET A 1 -2.70 33.34 -44.61
CA MET A 1 -2.85 32.35 -43.51
C MET A 1 -3.23 33.09 -42.23
N ASN A 2 -4.52 33.09 -41.90
CA ASN A 2 -5.03 33.87 -40.77
C ASN A 2 -4.90 33.04 -39.49
N ARG A 3 -3.78 33.18 -38.77
CA ARG A 3 -3.65 32.61 -37.41
C ARG A 3 -4.45 33.50 -36.47
N LYS A 4 -5.73 33.15 -36.25
CA LYS A 4 -6.53 33.76 -35.19
C LYS A 4 -5.95 33.26 -33.86
N GLY A 5 -5.16 34.09 -33.19
CA GLY A 5 -4.67 33.80 -31.85
C GLY A 5 -5.86 33.67 -30.89
N ILE A 6 -5.80 32.68 -30.00
CA ILE A 6 -6.71 32.63 -28.85
C ILE A 6 -6.51 33.93 -28.06
N SER A 7 -7.59 34.55 -27.59
CA SER A 7 -7.46 35.77 -26.79
C SER A 7 -6.56 35.49 -25.59
N ASN A 8 -5.61 36.38 -25.30
CA ASN A 8 -4.67 36.24 -24.19
C ASN A 8 -5.39 36.01 -22.85
N VAL A 9 -6.60 36.57 -22.72
CA VAL A 9 -7.48 36.37 -21.56
C VAL A 9 -7.99 34.93 -21.49
N VAL A 10 -8.43 34.38 -22.63
CA VAL A 10 -8.93 33.00 -22.71
C VAL A 10 -7.83 31.99 -22.42
N ALA A 11 -6.62 32.23 -22.93
CA ALA A 11 -5.45 31.40 -22.63
C ALA A 11 -5.18 31.33 -21.13
N THR A 12 -5.20 32.49 -20.46
CA THR A 12 -4.92 32.58 -19.02
C THR A 12 -5.96 31.82 -18.19
N ILE A 13 -7.24 31.91 -18.55
CA ILE A 13 -8.32 31.20 -17.84
C ILE A 13 -8.16 29.68 -17.96
N ILE A 14 -7.85 29.18 -19.16
CA ILE A 14 -7.62 27.74 -19.38
C ILE A 14 -6.43 27.27 -18.55
N LEU A 15 -5.33 28.04 -18.53
CA LEU A 15 -4.13 27.70 -17.76
C LEU A 15 -4.41 27.64 -16.25
N ILE A 16 -5.13 28.62 -15.70
CA ILE A 16 -5.49 28.64 -14.28
C ILE A 16 -6.41 27.45 -13.95
N ALA A 17 -7.40 27.18 -14.80
CA ALA A 17 -8.32 26.07 -14.60
C ALA A 17 -7.59 24.72 -14.56
N VAL A 18 -6.69 24.46 -15.53
CA VAL A 18 -5.88 23.24 -15.57
C VAL A 18 -4.93 23.17 -14.37
N ALA A 19 -4.32 24.28 -13.97
CA ALA A 19 -3.42 24.33 -12.82
C ALA A 19 -4.15 23.91 -11.52
N ILE A 20 -5.34 24.46 -11.28
CA ILE A 20 -6.14 24.09 -10.10
C ILE A 20 -6.59 22.63 -10.17
N ALA A 21 -7.05 22.18 -11.33
CA ALA A 21 -7.49 20.79 -11.52
C ALA A 21 -6.36 19.79 -11.24
N LEU A 22 -5.15 20.05 -11.75
CA LEU A 22 -3.99 19.20 -11.50
C LEU A 22 -3.55 19.25 -10.03
N ALA A 23 -3.58 20.42 -9.40
CA ALA A 23 -3.22 20.56 -7.99
C ALA A 23 -4.11 19.69 -7.08
N VAL A 24 -5.43 19.71 -7.31
CA VAL A 24 -6.39 18.90 -6.55
C VAL A 24 -6.21 17.41 -6.87
N ALA A 25 -6.05 17.05 -8.14
CA ALA A 25 -5.85 15.65 -8.54
C ALA A 25 -4.60 15.03 -7.90
N VAL A 26 -3.48 15.75 -7.91
CA VAL A 26 -2.23 15.30 -7.28
C VAL A 26 -2.38 15.26 -5.76
N ALA A 27 -3.03 16.25 -5.13
CA ALA A 27 -3.26 16.23 -3.69
C ALA A 27 -4.04 14.99 -3.26
N VAL A 28 -5.17 14.71 -3.90
CA VAL A 28 -5.99 13.51 -3.61
C VAL A 28 -5.20 12.23 -3.85
N TRP A 29 -4.40 12.17 -4.92
CA TRP A 29 -3.55 11.01 -5.21
C TRP A 29 -2.48 10.79 -4.13
N VAL A 30 -1.77 11.85 -3.70
CA VAL A 30 -0.75 11.77 -2.65
C VAL A 30 -1.37 11.37 -1.32
N PHE A 31 -2.51 11.94 -0.94
CA PHE A 31 -3.22 11.55 0.28
C PHE A 31 -3.77 10.12 0.21
N GLY A 32 -4.28 9.68 -0.95
CA GLY A 32 -4.72 8.30 -1.18
C GLY A 32 -3.57 7.29 -1.08
N LEU A 33 -2.40 7.65 -1.60
CA LEU A 33 -1.20 6.82 -1.51
C LEU A 33 -0.66 6.78 -0.08
N ALA A 34 -0.59 7.92 0.62
CA ALA A 34 -0.15 7.99 2.02
C ALA A 34 -1.09 7.21 2.96
N GLY A 35 -2.41 7.29 2.73
CA GLY A 35 -3.39 6.50 3.47
C GLY A 35 -3.28 4.99 3.22
N SER A 36 -2.85 4.59 2.02
CA SER A 36 -2.62 3.18 1.66
C SER A 36 -1.29 2.67 2.22
N ALA A 37 -0.23 3.48 2.19
CA ALA A 37 1.09 3.13 2.72
C ALA A 37 1.09 2.99 4.26
N SER A 38 0.20 3.69 4.96
CA SER A 38 0.04 3.60 6.42
C SER A 38 -0.57 2.26 6.88
N LYS A 39 -1.17 1.48 5.96
CA LYS A 39 -1.64 0.12 6.23
C LYS A 39 -0.49 -0.87 6.08
N THR A 40 0.60 -0.64 6.80
CA THR A 40 1.63 -1.69 6.93
C THR A 40 1.02 -2.87 7.68
N SER A 41 0.70 -3.90 6.93
CA SER A 41 0.10 -5.13 7.42
C SER A 41 1.20 -5.96 8.05
N THR A 42 1.46 -5.74 9.33
CA THR A 42 2.40 -6.56 10.10
C THR A 42 1.62 -7.68 10.77
N LEU A 43 2.07 -8.92 10.58
CA LEU A 43 1.62 -10.05 11.39
C LEU A 43 2.56 -10.16 12.59
N GLN A 44 2.00 -10.09 13.79
CA GLN A 44 2.78 -10.24 15.02
C GLN A 44 2.67 -11.66 15.53
N VAL A 45 3.80 -12.37 15.62
CA VAL A 45 3.85 -13.69 16.24
C VAL A 45 3.87 -13.51 17.76
N GLN A 46 2.80 -13.91 18.43
CA GLN A 46 2.63 -13.78 19.88
C GLN A 46 3.28 -14.95 20.62
N ALA A 47 3.18 -16.16 20.07
CA ALA A 47 3.79 -17.35 20.64
C ALA A 47 4.10 -18.38 19.56
N VAL A 48 5.16 -19.15 19.80
CA VAL A 48 5.59 -20.26 18.95
C VAL A 48 5.75 -21.49 19.83
N GLY A 49 5.05 -22.56 19.49
CA GLY A 49 5.18 -23.87 20.13
C GLY A 49 5.54 -24.92 19.10
N LEU A 50 6.57 -25.71 19.39
CA LEU A 50 6.93 -26.88 18.60
C LEU A 50 6.59 -28.13 19.42
N THR A 51 5.69 -28.97 18.91
CA THR A 51 5.25 -30.18 19.59
C THR A 51 5.44 -31.40 18.71
N GLY A 52 5.59 -32.57 19.35
CA GLY A 52 5.72 -33.84 18.64
C GLY A 52 6.98 -33.96 17.78
N VAL A 53 8.10 -33.40 18.24
CA VAL A 53 9.38 -33.46 17.51
C VAL A 53 9.81 -34.93 17.36
N SER A 54 9.64 -35.45 16.15
CA SER A 54 10.05 -36.80 15.76
C SER A 54 10.84 -36.75 14.47
N THR A 55 11.51 -37.85 14.14
CA THR A 55 12.42 -37.95 12.99
C THR A 55 11.74 -37.68 11.64
N ASN A 56 10.41 -37.79 11.55
CA ASN A 56 9.65 -37.64 10.30
C ASN A 56 8.45 -36.69 10.39
N SER A 57 8.10 -36.18 11.57
CA SER A 57 6.98 -35.27 11.74
C SER A 57 7.24 -34.35 12.93
N SER A 58 6.94 -33.08 12.76
CA SER A 58 6.96 -32.08 13.82
C SER A 58 5.82 -31.11 13.56
N THR A 59 5.05 -30.77 14.59
CA THR A 59 3.94 -29.83 14.47
C THR A 59 4.36 -28.49 15.05
N LEU A 60 4.36 -27.46 14.20
CA LEU A 60 4.60 -26.09 14.61
C LEU A 60 3.26 -25.36 14.77
N THR A 61 2.98 -24.92 15.98
CA THR A 61 1.80 -24.11 16.30
C THR A 61 2.24 -22.67 16.53
N LEU A 62 1.78 -21.75 15.68
CA LEU A 62 2.00 -20.31 15.83
C LEU A 62 0.70 -19.64 16.27
N LEU A 63 0.78 -18.85 17.35
CA LEU A 63 -0.27 -17.90 17.70
C LEU A 63 0.12 -16.54 17.10
N VAL A 64 -0.69 -16.06 16.16
CA VAL A 64 -0.40 -14.82 15.41
C VAL A 64 -1.53 -13.82 15.62
N SER A 65 -1.19 -12.56 15.88
CA SER A 65 -2.12 -11.43 15.87
C SER A 65 -2.03 -10.69 14.55
N ASN A 66 -3.18 -10.30 14.01
CA ASN A 66 -3.26 -9.30 12.96
C ASN A 66 -3.72 -7.97 13.58
N PRO A 67 -2.80 -7.08 13.98
CA PRO A 67 -3.15 -5.74 14.48
C PRO A 67 -3.65 -4.80 13.37
N SER A 68 -3.54 -5.19 12.10
CA SER A 68 -3.95 -4.35 10.98
C SER A 68 -5.47 -4.40 10.75
N SER A 69 -6.00 -3.31 10.18
CA SER A 69 -7.42 -3.19 9.82
C SER A 69 -7.78 -3.88 8.51
N SER A 70 -6.93 -4.78 8.00
CA SER A 70 -7.10 -5.44 6.70
C SER A 70 -6.67 -6.90 6.79
N GLY A 71 -7.29 -7.78 6.00
CA GLY A 71 -6.95 -9.19 5.99
C GLY A 71 -5.53 -9.42 5.47
N ILE A 72 -4.74 -10.24 6.17
CA ILE A 72 -3.37 -10.59 5.77
C ILE A 72 -3.34 -12.06 5.39
N GLY A 73 -2.83 -12.37 4.20
CA GLY A 73 -2.53 -13.73 3.77
C GLY A 73 -1.10 -14.13 4.12
N ILE A 74 -0.90 -15.38 4.53
CA ILE A 74 0.43 -15.96 4.74
C ILE A 74 0.81 -16.71 3.45
N ASN A 75 1.83 -16.24 2.73
CA ASN A 75 2.30 -16.88 1.49
C ASN A 75 3.39 -17.93 1.75
N GLY A 76 4.21 -17.70 2.78
CA GLY A 76 5.24 -18.62 3.21
C GLY A 76 5.74 -18.26 4.60
N PHE A 77 6.46 -19.17 5.22
CA PHE A 77 7.17 -18.95 6.47
C PHE A 77 8.54 -19.61 6.37
N THR A 78 9.57 -18.99 6.94
CA THR A 78 10.92 -19.55 7.00
C THR A 78 11.28 -19.86 8.44
N LEU A 79 11.95 -20.99 8.67
CA LEU A 79 12.43 -21.42 9.98
C LEU A 79 13.94 -21.65 9.88
N GLY A 80 14.71 -20.70 10.42
CA GLY A 80 16.17 -20.77 10.33
C GLY A 80 16.68 -20.60 8.90
N SER A 81 17.46 -21.56 8.39
CA SER A 81 18.00 -21.56 7.02
C SER A 81 17.22 -22.46 6.04
N LEU A 82 16.12 -23.08 6.48
CA LEU A 82 15.19 -23.74 5.58
C LEU A 82 14.20 -22.68 5.07
N SER A 83 14.46 -22.20 3.86
CA SER A 83 13.61 -21.31 3.07
C SER A 83 12.66 -22.10 2.18
#